data_AF-A0A857GM65-F1
#
_entry.id   AF-A0A857GM65-F1
#
_cell.length_a   1.000
_cell.length_b   1.000
_cell.length_c   1.000
_cell.angle_alpha   90.00
_cell.angle_beta   90.00
_cell.angle_gamma   90.00
#
_symmetry.space_group_name_H-M   'P 1'
#
loop_
_entity.id
_entity.type
_entity.pdbx_description
1 polymer ?
#
loop_
_entity_poly.entity_id
_entity_poly.type
_entity_poly.pdbx_seq_one_letter_code
_entity_poly.pdbx_strand_id
1 'polypeptide(L)'
;MASSQLMADYRQWLTFQRQEQLSREHQGIAQRLEDARASANQVVQAYRSMAEKASTEGACYRTLFLRERDNASLPCEGWLFVRRVLSEGNSTRVRVTLLETFTLEEGIIAPGDKPASKLTLEIYDKLDINKGMRTQVRVDCLDTPQDFHFITLLDAVRGDLRPHLK
;
A
#
# COMPACT_ATOMS: atom_id res chain seq x y z
N MET A 1 18.26 26.52 21.84
CA MET A 1 17.45 26.91 20.66
C MET A 1 18.10 26.50 19.34
N ALA A 2 19.40 26.73 19.10
CA ALA A 2 20.06 26.27 17.86
C ALA A 2 20.08 24.74 17.68
N SER A 3 20.34 23.98 18.76
CA SER A 3 20.35 22.51 18.72
C SER A 3 18.98 21.88 18.47
N SER A 4 17.88 22.51 18.92
CA SER A 4 16.53 22.00 18.69
C SER A 4 16.08 22.21 17.24
N GLN A 5 16.47 23.34 16.65
CA GLN A 5 16.22 23.60 15.23
C GLN A 5 16.99 22.63 14.33
N LEU A 6 18.30 22.45 14.59
CA LEU A 6 19.12 21.50 13.83
C LEU A 6 18.56 20.07 13.86
N MET A 7 18.03 19.62 15.00
CA MET A 7 17.42 18.30 15.13
C MET A 7 16.08 18.20 14.39
N ALA A 8 15.29 19.28 14.33
CA ALA A 8 14.07 19.33 13.54
C ALA A 8 14.38 19.25 12.04
N ASP A 9 15.34 20.04 11.57
CA ASP A 9 15.79 20.05 10.17
C ASP A 9 16.34 18.67 9.76
N TYR A 10 17.12 18.04 10.64
CA TYR A 10 17.63 16.68 10.42
C TYR A 10 16.51 15.64 10.29
N ARG A 11 15.49 15.68 11.15
CA ARG A 11 14.34 14.77 11.06
C ARG A 11 13.55 14.99 9.78
N GLN A 12 13.35 16.24 9.38
CA GLN A 12 12.68 16.56 8.13
C GLN A 12 13.45 16.02 6.93
N TRP A 13 14.78 16.17 6.93
CA TRP A 13 15.64 15.60 5.90
C TRP A 13 15.54 14.06 5.83
N LEU A 14 15.52 13.36 6.97
CA LEU A 14 15.31 11.91 7.01
C LEU A 14 13.95 11.51 6.42
N THR A 15 12.88 12.27 6.69
CA THR A 15 11.56 12.04 6.08
C THR A 15 11.61 12.19 4.56
N PHE A 16 12.27 13.21 4.03
CA PHE A 16 12.43 13.37 2.57
C PHE A 16 13.27 12.26 1.95
N GLN A 17 14.35 11.83 2.60
CA GLN A 17 15.15 10.71 2.13
C GLN A 17 14.32 9.42 2.07
N ARG A 18 13.49 9.17 3.09
CA ARG A 18 12.56 8.03 3.12
C ARG A 18 11.53 8.14 2.01
N GLN A 19 10.96 9.32 1.76
CA GLN A 19 10.04 9.57 0.66
C GLN A 19 10.66 9.17 -0.69
N GLU A 20 11.88 9.63 -0.98
CA GLU A 20 12.58 9.31 -2.22
C GLU A 20 12.88 7.82 -2.35
N GLN A 21 13.22 7.15 -1.25
CA GLN A 21 13.38 5.70 -1.21
C GLN A 21 12.09 4.98 -1.61
N LEU A 22 10.96 5.34 -0.97
CA LEU A 22 9.67 4.72 -1.26
C LEU A 22 9.20 5.02 -2.69
N SER A 23 9.49 6.19 -3.24
CA SER A 23 9.19 6.52 -4.64
C SER A 23 9.91 5.58 -5.61
N ARG A 24 11.22 5.39 -5.40
CA ARG A 24 12.00 4.46 -6.23
C ARG A 24 11.53 3.02 -6.08
N GLU A 25 11.22 2.61 -4.86
CA GLU A 25 10.74 1.27 -4.57
C GLU A 25 9.38 0.99 -5.22
N HIS A 26 8.40 1.87 -5.03
CA HIS A 26 7.06 1.75 -5.61
C HIS A 26 7.14 1.69 -7.14
N GLN A 27 7.85 2.63 -7.77
CA GLN A 27 8.03 2.66 -9.22
C GLN A 27 8.73 1.38 -9.73
N GLY A 28 9.78 0.93 -9.04
CA GLY A 28 10.51 -0.28 -9.42
C GLY A 28 9.67 -1.55 -9.30
N ILE A 29 8.76 -1.65 -8.33
CA ILE A 29 7.84 -2.79 -8.22
C ILE A 29 6.73 -2.70 -9.27
N ALA A 30 6.16 -1.51 -9.48
CA ALA A 30 5.14 -1.29 -10.50
C ALA A 30 5.66 -1.68 -11.89
N GLN A 31 6.89 -1.28 -12.24
CA GLN A 31 7.52 -1.66 -13.51
C GLN A 31 7.72 -3.18 -13.62
N ARG A 32 8.18 -3.85 -12.54
CA ARG A 32 8.32 -5.31 -12.55
C ARG A 32 6.99 -6.05 -12.73
N LEU A 33 5.91 -5.53 -12.15
CA LEU A 33 4.56 -6.08 -12.35
C LEU A 33 4.09 -5.91 -13.81
N GLU A 34 4.35 -4.76 -14.41
CA GLU A 34 4.09 -4.51 -15.83
C GLU A 34 4.91 -5.46 -16.72
N ASP A 35 6.22 -5.61 -16.48
CA ASP A 35 7.12 -6.44 -17.28
C ASP A 35 6.78 -7.93 -17.18
N ALA A 36 6.36 -8.39 -15.98
CA ALA A 36 5.89 -9.74 -15.75
C ALA A 36 4.51 -10.04 -16.37
N ARG A 37 3.82 -9.01 -16.89
CA ARG A 37 2.44 -9.10 -17.38
C ARG A 37 1.52 -9.78 -16.38
N ALA A 38 1.67 -9.42 -15.11
CA ALA A 38 0.79 -9.93 -14.06
C ALA A 38 -0.66 -9.63 -14.44
N SER A 39 -1.55 -10.60 -14.23
CA SER A 39 -2.98 -10.47 -14.48
C SER A 39 -3.75 -10.20 -13.19
N ALA A 40 -4.93 -9.57 -13.27
CA ALA A 40 -5.76 -9.32 -12.09
C ALA A 40 -6.06 -10.63 -11.35
N ASN A 41 -6.25 -11.73 -12.09
CA ASN A 41 -6.47 -13.06 -11.51
C ASN A 41 -5.31 -13.54 -10.64
N GLN A 42 -4.05 -13.34 -11.04
CA GLN A 42 -2.89 -13.71 -10.22
C GLN A 42 -2.81 -12.88 -8.95
N VAL A 43 -3.07 -11.57 -9.05
CA VAL A 43 -3.13 -10.67 -7.90
C VAL A 43 -4.26 -11.07 -6.95
N VAL A 44 -5.44 -11.42 -7.48
CA VAL A 44 -6.57 -11.93 -6.69
C VAL A 44 -6.18 -13.20 -5.93
N GLN A 45 -5.50 -14.16 -6.55
CA GLN A 45 -5.04 -15.37 -5.84
C GLN A 45 -4.04 -15.03 -4.73
N ALA A 46 -3.13 -14.08 -4.96
CA ALA A 46 -2.22 -13.61 -3.92
C ALA A 46 -3.00 -13.03 -2.73
N TYR A 47 -3.99 -12.16 -2.97
CA TYR A 47 -4.82 -11.61 -1.90
C TYR A 47 -5.67 -12.67 -1.18
N ARG A 48 -6.12 -13.73 -1.87
CA ARG A 48 -6.80 -14.87 -1.22
C ARG A 48 -5.86 -15.61 -0.27
N SER A 49 -4.63 -15.89 -0.71
CA SER A 49 -3.62 -16.51 0.15
C SER A 49 -3.26 -15.63 1.35
N MET A 50 -3.14 -14.31 1.14
CA MET A 50 -2.94 -13.36 2.23
C MET A 50 -4.11 -13.37 3.22
N ALA A 51 -5.36 -13.44 2.74
CA ALA A 51 -6.54 -13.47 3.61
C ALA A 51 -6.59 -14.73 4.49
N GLU A 52 -6.22 -15.88 3.91
CA GLU A 52 -6.11 -17.15 4.65
C GLU A 52 -5.08 -17.03 5.78
N LYS A 53 -3.85 -16.62 5.44
CA LYS A 53 -2.76 -16.40 6.42
C LYS A 53 -3.09 -15.33 7.46
N ALA A 54 -3.77 -14.27 7.06
CA ALA A 54 -4.24 -13.23 7.98
C ALA A 54 -5.21 -13.80 9.03
N SER A 55 -6.13 -14.69 8.61
CA SER A 55 -7.10 -15.30 9.51
C SER A 55 -6.48 -16.31 10.49
N THR A 56 -5.53 -17.12 10.03
CA THR A 56 -4.90 -18.19 10.82
C THR A 56 -3.76 -17.67 11.68
N GLU A 57 -2.88 -16.86 11.10
CA GLU A 57 -1.61 -16.45 11.70
C GLU A 57 -1.60 -14.98 12.15
N GLY A 58 -2.64 -14.21 11.84
CA GLY A 58 -2.66 -12.77 12.10
C GLY A 58 -1.72 -11.98 11.17
N ALA A 59 -1.37 -12.54 10.01
CA ALA A 59 -0.42 -11.97 9.07
C ALA A 59 -0.85 -10.59 8.53
N CYS A 60 0.02 -9.61 8.71
CA CYS A 60 -0.02 -8.29 8.09
C CYS A 60 1.13 -8.17 7.09
N TYR A 61 0.85 -7.62 5.91
CA TYR A 61 1.81 -7.53 4.82
C TYR A 61 2.25 -6.08 4.63
N ARG A 62 3.52 -5.86 4.34
CA ARG A 62 4.00 -4.52 4.00
C ARG A 62 3.36 -4.08 2.69
N THR A 63 2.82 -2.87 2.67
CA THR A 63 2.12 -2.31 1.53
C THR A 63 2.58 -0.89 1.27
N LEU A 64 2.86 -0.61 0.00
CA LEU A 64 3.09 0.73 -0.52
C LEU A 64 1.87 1.17 -1.32
N PHE A 65 1.48 2.42 -1.21
CA PHE A 65 0.39 3.00 -2.01
C PHE A 65 0.70 4.46 -2.29
N LEU A 66 0.08 5.02 -3.31
CA LEU A 66 0.20 6.44 -3.63
C LEU A 66 -0.98 7.19 -3.03
N ARG A 67 -0.71 8.40 -2.54
CA ARG A 67 -1.71 9.35 -2.09
C ARG A 67 -1.61 10.62 -2.91
N GLU A 68 -2.74 11.07 -3.45
CA GLU A 68 -2.83 12.32 -4.20
C GLU A 68 -2.87 13.54 -3.27
N ARG A 69 -1.98 14.51 -3.54
CA ARG A 69 -1.81 15.77 -2.81
C ARG A 69 -1.33 16.86 -3.76
N ASP A 70 -2.02 18.00 -3.80
CA ASP A 70 -1.56 19.24 -4.46
C ASP A 70 -0.86 19.02 -5.82
N ASN A 71 -1.45 18.18 -6.69
CA ASN A 71 -0.95 17.78 -8.02
C ASN A 71 0.25 16.81 -8.05
N ALA A 72 0.57 16.15 -6.95
CA ALA A 72 1.57 15.10 -6.86
C ALA A 72 0.96 13.81 -6.28
N SER A 73 1.58 12.68 -6.64
CA SER A 73 1.26 11.37 -6.07
C SER A 73 2.41 10.94 -5.18
N LEU A 74 2.19 10.94 -3.87
CA LEU A 74 3.23 10.68 -2.88
C LEU A 74 3.10 9.25 -2.36
N PRO A 75 4.16 8.43 -2.42
CA PRO A 75 4.11 7.11 -1.79
C PRO A 75 3.99 7.22 -0.28
N CYS A 76 3.10 6.38 0.24
CA CYS A 76 2.87 6.10 1.64
C CYS A 76 3.17 4.62 1.90
N GLU A 77 3.42 4.28 3.15
CA GLU A 77 3.71 2.90 3.58
C GLU A 77 2.82 2.51 4.74
N GLY A 78 2.44 1.25 4.79
CA GLY A 78 1.77 0.68 5.94
C GLY A 78 1.81 -0.84 5.96
N TRP A 79 1.11 -1.40 6.93
CA TRP A 79 0.87 -2.83 7.05
C TRP A 79 -0.59 -3.13 6.78
N LEU A 80 -0.83 -3.99 5.80
CA LEU A 80 -2.15 -4.37 5.32
C LEU A 80 -2.53 -5.74 5.87
N PHE A 81 -3.59 -5.76 6.66
CA PHE A 81 -4.25 -6.99 7.10
C PHE A 81 -5.43 -7.28 6.17
N VAL A 82 -5.34 -8.39 5.43
CA VAL A 82 -6.38 -8.77 4.46
C VAL A 82 -7.48 -9.55 5.17
N ARG A 83 -8.70 -8.98 5.29
CA ARG A 83 -9.80 -9.63 6.01
C ARG A 83 -10.52 -10.67 5.16
N ARG A 84 -10.85 -10.31 3.92
CA ARG A 84 -11.53 -11.18 2.95
C ARG A 84 -11.48 -10.62 1.55
N VAL A 85 -11.52 -11.52 0.57
CA VAL A 85 -11.67 -11.22 -0.85
C VAL A 85 -13.11 -11.52 -1.28
N LEU A 86 -13.74 -10.59 -1.98
CA LEU A 86 -15.11 -10.64 -2.47
C LEU A 86 -15.07 -10.55 -3.99
N SER A 87 -15.49 -11.60 -4.69
CA SER A 87 -15.59 -11.57 -6.16
C SER A 87 -17.04 -11.33 -6.56
N GLU A 88 -17.33 -10.18 -7.19
CA GLU A 88 -18.67 -9.77 -7.64
C GLU A 88 -18.61 -9.42 -9.14
N GLY A 89 -19.06 -10.32 -10.02
CA GLY A 89 -19.07 -10.09 -11.47
C GLY A 89 -17.66 -9.89 -12.05
N ASN A 90 -17.42 -8.75 -12.71
CA ASN A 90 -16.14 -8.41 -13.35
C ASN A 90 -15.13 -7.72 -12.42
N SER A 91 -15.49 -7.48 -11.15
CA SER A 91 -14.62 -6.81 -10.17
C SER A 91 -14.36 -7.70 -8.97
N THR A 92 -13.13 -7.66 -8.46
CA THR A 92 -12.79 -8.29 -7.19
C THR A 92 -12.46 -7.22 -6.16
N ARG A 93 -13.25 -7.18 -5.09
CA ARG A 93 -13.06 -6.28 -3.96
C ARG A 93 -12.34 -7.00 -2.83
N VAL A 94 -11.54 -6.28 -2.06
CA VAL A 94 -10.83 -6.82 -0.91
C VAL A 94 -11.11 -5.93 0.29
N ARG A 95 -11.63 -6.51 1.37
CA ARG A 95 -11.77 -5.79 2.65
C ARG A 95 -10.49 -5.95 3.44
N VAL A 96 -9.92 -4.84 3.86
CA VAL A 96 -8.61 -4.78 4.51
C VAL A 96 -8.64 -3.88 5.74
N THR A 97 -7.60 -3.99 6.55
CA THR A 97 -7.28 -3.03 7.60
C THR A 97 -5.84 -2.57 7.40
N LEU A 98 -5.66 -1.27 7.21
CA LEU A 98 -4.38 -0.64 6.97
C LEU A 98 -3.89 0.04 8.25
N LEU A 99 -2.67 -0.28 8.66
CA LEU A 99 -1.89 0.45 9.65
C LEU A 99 -0.86 1.28 8.91
N GLU A 100 -1.10 2.58 8.74
CA GLU A 100 -0.12 3.47 8.14
C GLU A 100 1.11 3.58 9.04
N THR A 101 2.29 3.46 8.46
CA THR A 101 3.58 3.58 9.16
C THR A 101 4.48 4.66 8.57
N PHE A 102 4.11 5.24 7.43
CA PHE A 102 4.78 6.41 6.90
C PHE A 102 3.89 7.23 5.97
N THR A 103 3.94 8.56 6.15
CA THR A 103 3.49 9.57 5.19
C THR A 103 4.54 10.70 5.13
N LEU A 104 4.54 11.50 4.07
CA LEU A 104 5.48 12.63 3.99
C LEU A 104 5.24 13.66 5.09
N GLU A 105 3.97 13.90 5.41
CA GLU A 105 3.53 14.91 6.36
C GLU A 105 3.92 14.58 7.81
N GLU A 106 3.98 13.29 8.15
CA GLU A 106 4.17 12.83 9.53
C GLU A 106 5.46 12.04 9.74
N GLY A 107 6.16 11.68 8.66
CA GLY A 107 7.33 10.82 8.74
C GLY A 107 6.96 9.41 9.18
N ILE A 108 7.78 8.81 10.04
CA ILE A 108 7.57 7.44 10.54
C ILE A 108 6.53 7.45 11.66
N ILE A 109 5.51 6.61 11.50
CA ILE A 109 4.42 6.41 12.44
C ILE A 109 4.58 5.02 13.06
N ALA A 110 4.63 4.92 14.39
CA ALA A 110 4.71 3.61 15.03
C ALA A 110 3.34 2.91 14.99
N PRO A 111 3.29 1.57 14.86
CA PRO A 111 2.03 0.84 14.92
C PRO A 111 1.26 1.14 16.22
N GLY A 112 0.00 1.57 16.09
CA GLY A 112 -0.85 1.92 17.22
C GLY A 112 -0.84 3.40 17.61
N ASP A 113 0.10 4.21 17.13
CA ASP A 113 0.06 5.68 17.33
C ASP A 113 -1.15 6.30 16.60
N LYS A 114 -1.61 5.63 15.55
CA LYS A 114 -2.83 5.95 14.81
C LYS A 114 -3.83 4.81 14.78
N PRO A 115 -5.13 5.13 14.68
CA PRO A 115 -6.16 4.12 14.48
C PRO A 115 -5.96 3.41 13.14
N ALA A 116 -6.34 2.14 13.09
CA ALA A 116 -6.30 1.37 11.86
C ALA A 116 -7.45 1.76 10.92
N SER A 117 -7.14 1.93 9.65
CA SER A 117 -8.13 2.29 8.62
C SER A 117 -8.75 1.04 8.02
N LYS A 118 -10.07 0.91 8.08
CA LYS A 118 -10.79 -0.17 7.39
C LYS A 118 -11.09 0.29 5.97
N LEU A 119 -10.51 -0.39 4.99
CA LEU A 119 -10.59 0.00 3.58
C LEU A 119 -11.15 -1.14 2.73
N THR A 120 -11.55 -0.76 1.53
CA THR A 120 -12.05 -1.60 0.46
C THR A 120 -11.21 -1.31 -0.75
N LEU A 121 -10.42 -2.30 -1.14
CA LEU A 121 -9.62 -2.21 -2.34
C LEU A 121 -10.38 -2.87 -3.50
N GLU A 122 -10.17 -2.39 -4.71
CA GLU A 122 -10.66 -3.01 -5.93
C GLU A 122 -9.49 -3.44 -6.80
N ILE A 123 -9.50 -4.70 -7.24
CA ILE A 123 -8.51 -5.28 -8.14
C ILE A 123 -9.13 -5.38 -9.53
N TYR A 124 -8.48 -4.78 -10.53
CA TYR A 124 -8.96 -4.76 -11.91
C TYR A 124 -7.81 -4.62 -12.92
N ASP A 125 -8.05 -5.00 -14.18
CA ASP A 125 -7.13 -4.74 -15.28
C ASP A 125 -7.47 -3.39 -15.92
N LYS A 126 -6.52 -2.45 -15.93
CA LYS A 126 -6.62 -1.16 -16.63
C LYS A 126 -5.97 -1.25 -18.00
N LEU A 127 -6.69 -0.81 -19.03
CA LEU A 127 -6.14 -0.66 -20.37
C LEU A 127 -5.34 0.64 -20.46
N ASP A 128 -4.05 0.52 -20.77
CA ASP A 128 -3.20 1.64 -21.15
C ASP A 128 -3.15 1.74 -22.68
N ILE A 129 -3.91 2.70 -23.21
CA ILE A 129 -4.02 2.98 -24.64
C ILE A 129 -2.70 3.59 -25.17
N ASN A 130 -2.01 4.38 -24.35
CA ASN A 130 -0.81 5.12 -24.75
C ASN A 130 0.42 4.21 -24.92
N LYS A 131 0.42 3.02 -24.29
CA LYS A 131 1.47 2.00 -24.42
C LYS A 131 1.10 0.86 -25.39
N GLY A 132 0.23 1.11 -26.37
CA GLY A 132 -0.14 0.13 -27.39
C GLY A 132 -1.14 -0.92 -26.91
N MET A 133 -2.18 -0.50 -26.17
CA MET A 133 -3.24 -1.35 -25.62
C MET A 133 -2.71 -2.47 -24.70
N ARG A 134 -1.85 -2.10 -23.74
CA ARG A 134 -1.38 -3.03 -22.70
C ARG A 134 -2.33 -3.01 -21.51
N THR A 135 -2.61 -4.17 -20.93
CA THR A 135 -3.33 -4.27 -19.66
C THR A 135 -2.34 -4.21 -18.49
N GLN A 136 -2.65 -3.36 -17.50
CA GLN A 136 -1.92 -3.26 -16.24
C GLN A 136 -2.86 -3.55 -15.09
N VAL A 137 -2.45 -4.40 -14.16
CA VAL A 137 -3.24 -4.66 -12.95
C VAL A 137 -3.19 -3.47 -12.01
N ARG A 138 -4.35 -3.16 -11.45
CA ARG A 138 -4.59 -2.08 -10.51
C ARG A 138 -5.12 -2.64 -9.22
N VAL A 139 -4.71 -2.02 -8.12
CA VAL A 139 -5.35 -2.19 -6.82
C VAL A 139 -5.56 -0.79 -6.24
N ASP A 140 -6.79 -0.32 -6.24
CA ASP A 140 -7.12 1.06 -5.80
C ASP A 140 -8.10 1.05 -4.64
N CYS A 141 -8.07 2.10 -3.81
CA CYS A 141 -9.01 2.23 -2.70
C CYS A 141 -10.33 2.83 -3.18
N LEU A 142 -11.44 2.19 -2.80
CA LEU A 142 -12.79 2.68 -3.09
C LEU A 142 -13.28 3.69 -2.04
N ASP A 143 -12.85 3.53 -0.79
CA ASP A 143 -13.33 4.35 0.33
C ASP A 143 -12.61 5.73 0.38
N THR A 144 -11.41 5.81 -0.19
CA THR A 144 -10.60 7.04 -0.24
C THR A 144 -9.93 7.11 -1.61
N PRO A 145 -10.60 7.70 -2.62
CA PRO A 145 -10.12 7.70 -3.99
C PRO A 145 -8.76 8.38 -4.20
N GLN A 146 -8.34 9.22 -3.25
CA GLN A 146 -7.00 9.83 -3.24
C GLN A 146 -5.91 8.79 -2.97
N ASP A 147 -6.24 7.60 -2.44
CA ASP A 147 -5.31 6.52 -2.17
C ASP A 147 -5.45 5.41 -3.23
N PHE A 148 -4.36 5.11 -3.92
CA PHE A 148 -4.40 4.32 -5.15
C PHE A 148 -3.05 3.63 -5.41
N HIS A 149 -2.98 2.69 -6.37
CA HIS A 149 -1.78 1.89 -6.70
C HIS A 149 -1.21 1.13 -5.48
N PHE A 150 -2.07 0.41 -4.76
CA PHE A 150 -1.64 -0.44 -3.66
C PHE A 150 -0.79 -1.61 -4.18
N ILE A 151 0.43 -1.73 -3.64
CA ILE A 151 1.38 -2.81 -3.90
C ILE A 151 1.68 -3.47 -2.56
N THR A 152 1.18 -4.70 -2.39
CA THR A 152 1.36 -5.48 -1.16
C THR A 152 2.40 -6.56 -1.38
N LEU A 153 3.44 -6.57 -0.53
CA LEU A 153 4.61 -7.42 -0.68
C LEU A 153 4.41 -8.75 0.06
N LEU A 154 4.52 -9.86 -0.67
CA LEU A 154 4.30 -11.21 -0.13
C LEU A 154 5.42 -11.70 0.78
N ASP A 155 6.62 -11.15 0.64
CA ASP A 155 7.85 -11.53 1.35
C ASP A 155 8.06 -10.72 2.65
N ALA A 156 7.37 -9.60 2.82
CA ALA A 156 7.46 -8.76 4.01
C ALA A 156 6.20 -8.91 4.87
N VAL A 157 6.25 -9.83 5.85
CA VAL A 157 5.10 -10.27 6.66
C VAL A 157 5.38 -10.13 8.16
N ARG A 158 4.38 -9.68 8.92
CA ARG A 158 4.41 -9.53 10.38
C ARG A 158 3.13 -10.05 11.02
N GLY A 159 3.24 -10.94 12.01
CA GLY A 159 2.10 -11.42 12.82
C GLY A 159 1.90 -10.65 14.13
N ASP A 160 2.91 -9.91 14.57
CA ASP A 160 2.93 -9.20 15.85
C ASP A 160 2.03 -7.94 15.88
N LEU A 161 1.53 -7.51 14.72
CA LEU A 161 0.74 -6.29 14.57
C LEU A 161 -0.74 -6.43 14.96
N ARG A 162 -1.22 -7.65 15.22
CA ARG A 162 -2.62 -7.95 15.53
C ARG A 162 -3.24 -7.08 16.64
N PRO A 163 -2.54 -6.71 17.73
CA PRO A 163 -3.08 -5.86 18.78
C PRO A 163 -3.49 -4.45 18.31
N HIS A 164 -2.89 -3.97 17.22
CA HIS A 164 -3.09 -2.61 16.70
C HIS A 164 -4.22 -2.52 15.66
N LEU A 165 -4.80 -3.64 15.21
CA LEU A 165 -5.81 -3.70 14.14
C LEU A 165 -7.25 -3.32 14.55
N LYS A 166 -7.42 -2.74 15.74
CA LYS A 166 -8.75 -2.47 16.33
C LYS A 166 -9.41 -1.24 15.71
#